data_AF-A0AAU3Z223-F1
#
_entry.id   AF-A0AAU3Z223-F1
#
_cell.length_a   1.000
_cell.length_b   1.000
_cell.length_c   1.000
_cell.angle_alpha   90.00
_cell.angle_beta   90.00
_cell.angle_gamma   90.00
#
_symmetry.space_group_name_H-M   'P 1'
#
loop_
_entity.id
_entity.type
_entity.pdbx_description
1 polymer ?
#
loop_
_entity_poly.entity_id
_entity_poly.type
_entity_poly.pdbx_seq_one_letter_code
_entity_poly.pdbx_strand_id
1 'polypeptide(L)'
;MKGNALRAQEQRKDNASSRGQVRRTTAPGVPTGLQALQRSAGNAAVVRAMEERHTHGAGCGHSPSVQRMPAPRVPPKPAELAGNPTTPAHGYTLTAPAGTMEFYRADSRAPDALRKTGGMRAWRPSSAKSELSAFFADPVGYAQAHVRSPNQHLVSMASNEDCGGFASADRHIYKISVSGLNRFDGPPARSKLLTKPTLYANSTTLESATVVVMGPIGPTQEMDFFGDIPMSHIVGCRKPGESGYSSP
;
A
#
# COMPACT_ATOMS: atom_id res chain seq x y z
N MET A 1 -62.81 31.40 0.76
CA MET A 1 -62.34 31.43 -0.64
C MET A 1 -61.00 32.16 -0.68
N LYS A 2 -60.04 31.59 -1.41
CA LYS A 2 -58.64 32.01 -1.53
C LYS A 2 -58.50 33.31 -2.34
N GLY A 3 -57.49 34.12 -2.03
CA GLY A 3 -57.08 35.25 -2.88
C GLY A 3 -55.83 35.97 -2.36
N ASN A 4 -54.65 35.38 -2.55
CA ASN A 4 -53.37 36.08 -2.38
C ASN A 4 -53.05 36.83 -3.68
N ALA A 5 -52.97 38.16 -3.59
CA ALA A 5 -52.60 39.04 -4.69
C ALA A 5 -51.07 39.10 -4.88
N LEU A 6 -50.67 39.00 -6.15
CA LEU A 6 -49.31 39.10 -6.66
C LEU A 6 -48.68 40.46 -6.35
N ARG A 7 -47.42 40.44 -5.93
CA ARG A 7 -46.55 41.61 -5.79
C ARG A 7 -45.58 41.64 -6.96
N ALA A 8 -45.74 42.63 -7.84
CA ALA A 8 -44.81 42.94 -8.93
C ALA A 8 -43.72 43.89 -8.40
N GLN A 9 -42.45 43.59 -8.69
CA GLN A 9 -41.36 44.54 -8.62
C GLN A 9 -40.56 44.50 -9.93
N GLU A 10 -40.69 45.58 -10.69
CA GLU A 10 -39.73 46.01 -11.70
C GLU A 10 -38.40 46.36 -11.02
N GLN A 11 -37.28 45.99 -11.64
CA GLN A 11 -36.07 46.81 -11.56
C GLN A 11 -35.12 46.57 -12.75
N ARG A 12 -35.16 47.56 -13.64
CA ARG A 12 -34.05 48.28 -14.31
C ARG A 12 -32.93 47.46 -14.98
N LYS A 13 -33.02 47.49 -16.31
CA LYS A 13 -31.93 47.48 -17.29
C LYS A 13 -31.11 48.77 -17.13
N ASP A 14 -29.79 48.66 -17.00
CA ASP A 14 -28.86 49.69 -17.49
C ASP A 14 -27.56 49.01 -17.94
N ASN A 15 -27.16 49.33 -19.18
CA ASN A 15 -25.99 48.85 -19.89
C ASN A 15 -24.95 49.98 -19.86
N ALA A 16 -23.73 49.72 -19.40
CA ALA A 16 -22.57 50.53 -19.77
C ALA A 16 -21.25 49.74 -19.63
N SER A 17 -20.50 49.81 -20.72
CA SER A 17 -19.27 49.12 -21.07
C SER A 17 -18.04 49.64 -20.33
N SER A 18 -16.98 48.81 -20.24
CA SER A 18 -15.58 49.14 -20.56
C SER A 18 -14.52 48.71 -19.53
N ARG A 19 -13.68 47.76 -19.98
CA ARG A 19 -12.24 47.55 -19.70
C ARG A 19 -11.82 47.10 -18.30
N GLY A 20 -11.44 45.82 -18.20
CA GLY A 20 -10.59 45.33 -17.10
C GLY A 20 -10.26 43.84 -17.22
N GLN A 21 -8.98 43.55 -17.47
CA GLN A 21 -8.27 42.30 -17.17
C GLN A 21 -8.69 41.00 -17.87
N VAL A 22 -7.84 40.56 -18.80
CA VAL A 22 -7.67 39.15 -19.19
C VAL A 22 -7.22 38.35 -17.97
N ARG A 23 -8.19 37.75 -17.27
CA ARG A 23 -7.94 36.77 -16.21
C ARG A 23 -7.72 35.42 -16.89
N ARG A 24 -6.49 34.89 -16.82
CA ARG A 24 -6.18 33.52 -17.25
C ARG A 24 -7.12 32.57 -16.53
N THR A 25 -7.96 31.88 -17.29
CA THR A 25 -8.69 30.70 -16.84
C THR A 25 -7.65 29.62 -16.53
N THR A 26 -7.51 29.28 -15.25
CA THR A 26 -6.92 28.02 -14.82
C THR A 26 -7.68 26.89 -15.50
N ALA A 27 -6.94 26.02 -16.20
CA ALA A 27 -7.50 24.83 -16.82
C ALA A 27 -8.29 24.00 -15.79
N PRO A 28 -9.43 23.39 -16.17
CA PRO A 28 -10.15 22.49 -15.29
C PRO A 28 -9.21 21.36 -14.87
N GLY A 29 -9.03 21.16 -13.57
CA GLY A 29 -8.32 20.00 -13.05
C GLY A 29 -8.90 18.73 -13.66
N VAL A 30 -8.01 17.84 -14.12
CA VAL A 30 -8.40 16.52 -14.61
C VAL A 30 -9.28 15.88 -13.52
N PRO A 31 -10.53 15.47 -13.83
CA PRO A 31 -11.39 14.91 -12.81
C PRO A 31 -10.71 13.69 -12.21
N THR A 32 -10.53 13.68 -10.89
CA THR A 32 -9.89 12.62 -10.11
C THR A 32 -10.40 11.21 -10.47
N GLY A 33 -11.64 11.12 -10.95
CA GLY A 33 -12.25 9.89 -11.47
C GLY A 33 -11.57 9.29 -12.71
N LEU A 34 -11.02 10.09 -13.63
CA LEU A 34 -10.30 9.57 -14.80
C LEU A 34 -8.95 8.95 -14.44
N GLN A 35 -8.22 9.55 -13.50
CA GLN A 35 -6.98 8.97 -12.98
C GLN A 35 -7.24 7.72 -12.14
N ALA A 36 -8.33 7.70 -11.36
CA ALA A 36 -8.76 6.51 -10.64
C ALA A 36 -9.12 5.37 -11.61
N LEU A 37 -9.84 5.67 -12.70
CA LEU A 37 -10.17 4.70 -13.74
C LEU A 37 -8.94 4.15 -14.45
N GLN A 38 -7.98 5.01 -14.79
CA GLN A 38 -6.70 4.60 -15.40
C GLN A 38 -5.90 3.66 -14.50
N ARG A 39 -5.87 3.93 -13.18
CA ARG A 39 -5.18 3.07 -12.20
C ARG A 39 -5.86 1.70 -12.05
N SER A 40 -7.19 1.67 -11.93
CA SER A 40 -7.96 0.41 -11.87
C SER A 40 -7.83 -0.42 -13.15
N ALA A 41 -7.86 0.23 -14.33
CA ALA A 41 -7.63 -0.42 -15.61
C ALA A 41 -6.20 -0.99 -15.71
N GLY A 42 -5.20 -0.25 -15.21
CA GLY A 42 -3.82 -0.70 -15.13
C GLY A 42 -3.65 -1.96 -14.26
N ASN A 43 -4.24 -1.97 -13.06
CA ASN A 43 -4.17 -3.13 -12.16
C ASN A 43 -4.87 -4.36 -12.76
N ALA A 44 -6.04 -4.18 -13.38
CA ALA A 44 -6.75 -5.26 -14.07
C ALA A 44 -5.95 -5.80 -15.27
N ALA A 45 -5.27 -4.94 -16.02
CA ALA A 45 -4.40 -5.35 -17.12
C ALA A 45 -3.17 -6.12 -16.62
N VAL A 46 -2.58 -5.73 -15.48
CA VAL A 46 -1.48 -6.47 -14.84
C VAL A 46 -1.93 -7.84 -14.37
N VAL A 47 -3.12 -7.94 -13.75
CA VAL A 47 -3.69 -9.23 -13.33
C VAL A 47 -3.92 -10.14 -14.54
N ARG A 48 -4.55 -9.64 -15.62
CA ARG A 48 -4.73 -10.43 -16.85
C ARG A 48 -3.41 -10.84 -17.50
N ALA A 49 -2.42 -9.95 -17.56
CA ALA A 49 -1.09 -10.27 -18.09
C ALA A 49 -0.34 -11.29 -17.20
N MET A 50 -0.67 -11.39 -15.92
CA MET A 50 -0.15 -12.44 -15.03
C MET A 50 -0.89 -13.78 -15.21
N GLU A 51 -2.17 -13.75 -15.55
CA GLU A 51 -2.99 -14.93 -15.85
C GLU A 51 -2.69 -15.51 -17.25
N GLU A 52 -2.33 -14.67 -18.23
CA GLU A 52 -1.93 -15.04 -19.60
C GLU A 52 -0.47 -15.53 -19.70
N ARG A 53 0.04 -16.24 -18.70
CA ARG A 53 1.35 -16.90 -18.82
C ARG A 53 1.23 -18.18 -19.64
N HIS A 54 1.64 -18.09 -20.90
CA HIS A 54 1.76 -19.21 -21.82
C HIS A 54 2.72 -20.30 -21.32
N THR A 55 2.38 -21.56 -21.57
CA THR A 55 3.28 -22.71 -21.48
C THR A 55 4.29 -22.66 -22.64
N HIS A 56 5.57 -22.47 -22.33
CA HIS A 56 6.61 -22.63 -23.33
C HIS A 56 6.83 -24.12 -23.62
N GLY A 57 6.55 -24.53 -24.85
CA GLY A 57 7.03 -25.81 -25.38
C GLY A 57 8.53 -25.78 -25.66
N ALA A 58 9.15 -26.96 -25.67
CA ALA A 58 10.56 -27.15 -26.04
C ALA A 58 10.77 -26.70 -27.50
N GLY A 59 11.20 -25.46 -27.72
CA GLY A 59 11.40 -24.90 -29.05
C GLY A 59 11.34 -23.38 -29.18
N CYS A 60 11.17 -22.63 -28.08
CA CYS A 60 11.20 -21.17 -28.14
C CYS A 60 12.64 -20.67 -28.35
N GLY A 61 13.04 -20.59 -29.61
CA GLY A 61 14.39 -20.22 -30.05
C GLY A 61 14.77 -18.79 -29.65
N HIS A 62 15.69 -18.69 -28.70
CA HIS A 62 16.46 -17.48 -28.46
C HIS A 62 17.94 -17.84 -28.42
N SER A 63 18.69 -17.40 -29.44
CA SER A 63 20.15 -17.45 -29.41
C SER A 63 20.68 -16.51 -28.33
N PRO A 64 21.77 -16.86 -27.62
CA PRO A 64 22.29 -16.03 -26.55
C PRO A 64 22.84 -14.72 -27.10
N SER A 65 22.27 -13.59 -26.67
CA SER A 65 22.87 -12.28 -26.89
C SER A 65 24.13 -12.16 -26.04
N VAL A 66 25.31 -12.17 -26.68
CA VAL A 66 26.59 -11.91 -26.01
C VAL A 66 26.64 -10.43 -25.64
N GLN A 67 26.42 -10.12 -24.36
CA GLN A 67 26.49 -8.76 -23.83
C GLN A 67 27.87 -8.51 -23.21
N ARG A 68 28.69 -7.66 -23.83
CA ARG A 68 29.99 -7.23 -23.29
C ARG A 68 29.77 -6.37 -22.05
N MET A 69 30.45 -6.70 -20.94
CA MET A 69 30.36 -5.98 -19.68
C MET A 69 31.10 -4.64 -19.71
N PRO A 70 30.53 -3.55 -19.18
CA PRO A 70 31.29 -2.36 -18.81
C PRO A 70 31.94 -2.55 -17.43
N ALA A 71 33.12 -1.95 -17.25
CA ALA A 71 33.96 -2.03 -16.06
C ALA A 71 33.25 -1.58 -14.76
N PRO A 72 33.60 -2.15 -13.59
CA PRO A 72 32.95 -1.84 -12.32
C PRO A 72 33.24 -0.41 -11.86
N ARG A 73 32.17 0.35 -11.60
CA ARG A 73 32.24 1.61 -10.85
C ARG A 73 32.28 1.29 -9.36
N VAL A 74 33.27 1.83 -8.66
CA VAL A 74 33.39 1.76 -7.19
C VAL A 74 32.23 2.53 -6.55
N PRO A 75 31.40 1.89 -5.70
CA PRO A 75 30.35 2.59 -4.96
C PRO A 75 30.96 3.43 -3.80
N PRO A 76 30.37 4.58 -3.45
CA PRO A 76 30.80 5.35 -2.29
C PRO A 76 30.55 4.55 -0.99
N LYS A 77 31.53 4.64 -0.08
CA LYS A 77 31.57 4.01 1.24
C LYS A 77 30.33 4.39 2.07
N PRO A 78 29.50 3.43 2.52
CA PRO A 78 28.45 3.71 3.49
C PRO A 78 29.05 4.15 4.82
N ALA A 79 28.43 5.16 5.42
CA ALA A 79 28.71 5.56 6.79
C ALA A 79 28.51 4.36 7.73
N GLU A 80 29.49 4.17 8.59
CA GLU A 80 29.66 3.05 9.50
C GLU A 80 28.60 3.11 10.61
N LEU A 81 27.49 2.40 10.42
CA LEU A 81 26.60 2.03 11.53
C LEU A 81 27.36 1.02 12.39
N ALA A 82 27.93 1.51 13.49
CA ALA A 82 28.59 0.70 14.49
C ALA A 82 27.58 -0.23 15.19
N GLY A 83 27.57 -1.48 14.75
CA GLY A 83 26.85 -2.60 15.36
C GLY A 83 26.97 -3.80 14.42
N ASN A 84 27.60 -4.88 14.87
CA ASN A 84 27.80 -6.10 14.10
C ASN A 84 26.55 -6.44 13.27
N PRO A 85 26.65 -6.70 11.95
CA PRO A 85 25.52 -7.21 11.19
C PRO A 85 25.11 -8.54 11.84
N THR A 86 23.96 -8.52 12.51
CA THR A 86 23.30 -9.67 13.09
C THR A 86 23.24 -10.77 12.03
N THR A 87 23.70 -11.96 12.39
CA THR A 87 23.69 -13.18 11.58
C THR A 87 22.40 -13.26 10.75
N PRO A 88 22.47 -13.49 9.43
CA PRO A 88 21.28 -13.54 8.58
C PRO A 88 20.30 -14.61 9.06
N ALA A 89 19.17 -14.19 9.62
CA ALA A 89 18.05 -15.07 9.91
C ALA A 89 17.45 -15.52 8.57
N HIS A 90 17.58 -16.80 8.21
CA HIS A 90 16.99 -17.36 6.99
C HIS A 90 17.37 -16.63 5.68
N GLY A 91 18.56 -16.02 5.65
CA GLY A 91 19.09 -15.24 4.53
C GLY A 91 18.60 -13.78 4.45
N TYR A 92 17.78 -13.33 5.40
CA TYR A 92 17.39 -11.93 5.53
C TYR A 92 18.44 -11.14 6.29
N THR A 93 18.76 -9.94 5.81
CA THR A 93 19.78 -9.07 6.39
C THR A 93 19.12 -7.82 6.96
N LEU A 94 19.39 -7.52 8.24
CA LEU A 94 19.04 -6.24 8.84
C LEU A 94 19.82 -5.12 8.13
N THR A 95 19.13 -4.18 7.50
CA THR A 95 19.79 -3.13 6.68
C THR A 95 19.74 -1.75 7.30
N ALA A 96 18.62 -1.36 7.92
CA ALA A 96 18.49 -0.08 8.59
C ALA A 96 17.28 -0.04 9.52
N PRO A 97 17.26 0.87 10.52
CA PRO A 97 16.01 1.30 11.15
C PRO A 97 15.08 1.90 10.08
N ALA A 98 13.82 1.46 10.07
CA ALA A 98 12.75 2.08 9.30
C ALA A 98 12.01 3.15 10.11
N GLY A 99 12.14 3.12 11.44
CA GLY A 99 11.52 4.10 12.34
C GLY A 99 10.00 3.89 12.44
N THR A 100 9.24 4.96 12.25
CA THR A 100 7.78 4.91 12.21
C THR A 100 7.30 4.83 10.78
N MET A 101 6.50 3.81 10.50
CA MET A 101 5.85 3.63 9.20
C MET A 101 4.35 3.91 9.31
N GLU A 102 3.78 4.50 8.26
CA GLU A 102 2.36 4.74 8.13
C GLU A 102 1.76 3.85 7.05
N PHE A 103 0.58 3.31 7.34
CA PHE A 103 -0.17 2.43 6.45
C PHE A 103 -1.63 2.86 6.39
N TYR A 104 -2.30 2.43 5.33
CA TYR A 104 -3.68 2.77 5.06
C TYR A 104 -4.50 1.53 4.71
N ARG A 105 -5.71 1.41 5.27
CA ARG A 105 -6.63 0.32 4.96
C ARG A 105 -8.07 0.78 4.96
N ALA A 106 -8.79 0.47 3.88
CA ALA A 106 -10.22 0.58 3.79
C ALA A 106 -10.88 -0.63 4.44
N ASP A 107 -11.82 -0.39 5.34
CA ASP A 107 -12.55 -1.43 6.04
C ASP A 107 -14.02 -1.03 6.23
N SER A 108 -14.94 -2.00 6.13
CA SER A 108 -16.37 -1.75 6.31
C SER A 108 -16.76 -1.62 7.78
N ARG A 109 -15.94 -2.15 8.70
CA ARG A 109 -16.18 -2.06 10.14
C ARG A 109 -16.03 -0.61 10.59
N ALA A 110 -17.00 -0.12 11.35
CA ALA A 110 -16.92 1.18 12.02
C ALA A 110 -15.92 1.13 13.20
N PRO A 111 -15.39 2.28 13.66
CA PRO A 111 -14.36 2.27 14.70
C PRO A 111 -14.80 1.64 16.03
N ASP A 112 -16.07 1.80 16.42
CA ASP A 112 -16.62 1.13 17.60
C ASP A 112 -16.55 -0.39 17.51
N ALA A 113 -16.70 -0.95 16.30
CA ALA A 113 -16.57 -2.38 16.09
C ALA A 113 -15.11 -2.84 16.26
N LEU A 114 -14.15 -2.06 15.76
CA LEU A 114 -12.72 -2.35 15.94
C LEU A 114 -12.29 -2.24 17.41
N ARG A 115 -12.80 -1.25 18.14
CA ARG A 115 -12.58 -1.13 19.60
C ARG A 115 -13.01 -2.38 20.35
N LYS A 116 -14.20 -2.91 20.04
CA LYS A 116 -14.73 -4.13 20.67
C LYS A 116 -13.88 -5.36 20.41
N THR A 117 -13.20 -5.44 19.27
CA THR A 117 -12.34 -6.58 18.90
C THR A 117 -10.87 -6.40 19.27
N GLY A 118 -10.50 -5.23 19.80
CA GLY A 118 -9.11 -4.87 20.13
C GLY A 118 -8.28 -4.44 18.93
N GLY A 119 -8.90 -4.15 17.79
CA GLY A 119 -8.22 -3.79 16.53
C GLY A 119 -8.79 -4.53 15.31
N MET A 120 -8.03 -4.53 14.21
CA MET A 120 -8.39 -5.24 12.99
C MET A 120 -7.90 -6.67 13.06
N ARG A 121 -8.84 -7.61 13.18
CA ARG A 121 -8.52 -9.03 13.21
C ARG A 121 -8.31 -9.58 11.81
N ALA A 122 -7.29 -10.43 11.67
CA ALA A 122 -7.19 -11.38 10.58
C ALA A 122 -8.40 -12.34 10.63
N TRP A 123 -8.74 -12.96 9.50
CA TRP A 123 -9.85 -13.92 9.47
C TRP A 123 -9.59 -15.16 10.33
N ARG A 124 -8.32 -15.56 10.45
CA ARG A 124 -7.86 -16.59 11.37
C ARG A 124 -6.72 -16.00 12.22
N PRO A 125 -6.86 -15.99 13.55
CA PRO A 125 -5.82 -15.45 14.42
C PRO A 125 -4.53 -16.26 14.27
N SER A 126 -3.40 -15.57 14.25
CA SER A 126 -2.07 -16.16 14.30
C SER A 126 -1.08 -15.18 14.95
N SER A 127 0.15 -15.66 15.15
CA SER A 127 1.24 -14.83 15.69
C SER A 127 2.27 -14.54 14.62
N ALA A 128 2.98 -13.41 14.76
CA ALA A 128 4.12 -13.09 13.89
C ALA A 128 5.13 -14.24 13.80
N LYS A 129 5.39 -14.93 14.92
CA LYS A 129 6.29 -16.09 14.98
C LYS A 129 5.80 -17.26 14.11
N SER A 130 4.52 -17.58 14.17
CA SER A 130 3.91 -18.65 13.38
C SER A 130 3.96 -18.31 11.88
N GLU A 131 3.59 -17.08 11.51
CA GLU A 131 3.61 -16.64 10.12
C GLU A 131 5.03 -16.53 9.56
N LEU A 132 6.01 -16.07 10.35
CA LEU A 132 7.41 -16.08 9.94
C LEU A 132 7.91 -17.49 9.64
N SER A 133 7.55 -18.48 10.47
CA SER A 133 7.92 -19.88 10.21
C SER A 133 7.34 -20.40 8.89
N ALA A 134 6.08 -20.08 8.58
CA ALA A 134 5.45 -20.46 7.32
C ALA A 134 6.07 -19.70 6.13
N PHE A 135 6.31 -18.41 6.31
CA PHE A 135 6.94 -17.55 5.32
C PHE A 135 8.34 -18.03 4.94
N PHE A 136 9.19 -18.42 5.90
CA PHE A 136 10.55 -18.85 5.60
C PHE A 136 10.63 -20.19 4.87
N ALA A 137 9.57 -21.00 4.88
CA ALA A 137 9.52 -22.22 4.07
C ALA A 137 9.49 -21.92 2.57
N ASP A 138 8.73 -20.90 2.16
CA ASP A 138 8.68 -20.39 0.78
C ASP A 138 8.27 -18.91 0.75
N PRO A 139 9.22 -17.95 0.87
CA PRO A 139 8.88 -16.54 0.99
C PRO A 139 8.14 -15.98 -0.22
N VAL A 140 8.46 -16.46 -1.43
CA VAL A 140 7.85 -15.98 -2.67
C VAL A 140 6.47 -16.60 -2.82
N GLY A 141 6.34 -17.91 -2.61
CA GLY A 141 5.05 -18.60 -2.68
C GLY A 141 4.08 -18.14 -1.60
N TYR A 142 4.53 -17.94 -0.36
CA TYR A 142 3.72 -17.43 0.74
C TYR A 142 3.11 -16.07 0.39
N ALA A 143 3.94 -15.18 -0.11
CA ALA A 143 3.54 -13.82 -0.38
C ALA A 143 2.68 -13.72 -1.68
N GLN A 144 2.98 -14.52 -2.70
CA GLN A 144 2.11 -14.66 -3.88
C GLN A 144 0.76 -15.32 -3.55
N ALA A 145 0.73 -16.25 -2.60
CA ALA A 145 -0.50 -16.90 -2.17
C ALA A 145 -1.49 -15.87 -1.63
N HIS A 146 -1.03 -14.92 -0.81
CA HIS A 146 -1.89 -13.84 -0.28
C HIS A 146 -2.54 -13.00 -1.39
N VAL A 147 -1.81 -12.68 -2.46
CA VAL A 147 -2.31 -11.92 -3.60
C VAL A 147 -3.36 -12.71 -4.39
N ARG A 148 -3.15 -14.02 -4.58
CA ARG A 148 -4.08 -14.89 -5.33
C ARG A 148 -5.33 -15.23 -4.54
N SER A 149 -5.18 -15.43 -3.25
CA SER A 149 -6.25 -15.70 -2.31
C SER A 149 -5.91 -15.08 -0.96
N PRO A 150 -6.80 -14.27 -0.36
CA PRO A 150 -6.49 -13.62 0.91
C PRO A 150 -6.01 -14.63 1.95
N ASN A 151 -4.71 -14.58 2.30
CA ASN A 151 -4.18 -15.35 3.40
C ASN A 151 -4.95 -14.93 4.65
N GLN A 152 -5.65 -15.88 5.26
CA GLN A 152 -6.59 -15.62 6.34
C GLN A 152 -5.88 -15.13 7.62
N HIS A 153 -4.56 -15.26 7.66
CA HIS A 153 -3.69 -14.88 8.79
C HIS A 153 -3.05 -13.50 8.64
N LEU A 154 -3.30 -12.81 7.53
CA LEU A 154 -2.71 -11.51 7.24
C LEU A 154 -3.80 -10.44 7.18
N VAL A 155 -3.43 -9.22 7.56
CA VAL A 155 -4.25 -8.03 7.31
C VAL A 155 -3.53 -7.14 6.32
N SER A 156 -4.06 -7.07 5.09
CA SER A 156 -3.50 -6.26 4.01
C SER A 156 -3.71 -4.77 4.27
N MET A 157 -2.72 -3.99 3.92
CA MET A 157 -2.72 -2.53 4.01
C MET A 157 -2.01 -1.98 2.78
N ALA A 158 -1.91 -0.67 2.67
CA ALA A 158 -1.04 -0.03 1.70
C ALA A 158 -0.08 0.95 2.33
N SER A 159 1.06 1.14 1.68
CA SER A 159 2.08 2.14 2.03
C SER A 159 1.62 3.60 1.82
N ASN A 160 0.52 3.81 1.10
CA ASN A 160 -0.04 5.12 0.82
C ASN A 160 -1.57 5.08 0.77
N GLU A 161 -2.19 6.23 0.99
CA GLU A 161 -3.66 6.35 1.10
C GLU A 161 -4.37 5.98 -0.21
N ASP A 162 -3.82 6.38 -1.35
CA ASP A 162 -4.38 6.10 -2.68
C ASP A 162 -4.48 4.61 -2.99
N CYS A 163 -3.59 3.80 -2.40
CA CYS A 163 -3.56 2.35 -2.56
C CYS A 163 -4.26 1.59 -1.43
N GLY A 164 -4.69 2.27 -0.35
CA GLY A 164 -5.26 1.67 0.86
C GLY A 164 -6.64 1.04 0.69
N GLY A 165 -7.06 0.66 -0.51
CA GLY A 165 -8.38 0.08 -0.79
C GLY A 165 -9.35 1.05 -1.49
N PHE A 166 -8.84 1.92 -2.36
CA PHE A 166 -9.64 2.86 -3.14
C PHE A 166 -10.54 2.11 -4.14
N ALA A 167 -11.84 2.07 -3.85
CA ALA A 167 -12.90 1.93 -4.86
C ALA A 167 -14.28 2.35 -4.34
N SER A 168 -14.49 2.47 -3.02
CA SER A 168 -15.83 2.66 -2.51
C SER A 168 -15.88 3.76 -1.45
N ALA A 169 -16.60 4.84 -1.78
CA ALA A 169 -16.87 5.96 -0.87
C ALA A 169 -17.77 5.56 0.33
N ASP A 170 -18.11 4.28 0.44
CA ASP A 170 -18.95 3.66 1.46
C ASP A 170 -18.15 3.00 2.60
N ARG A 171 -16.81 3.02 2.56
CA ARG A 171 -15.93 2.42 3.58
C ARG A 171 -15.17 3.45 4.40
N HIS A 172 -14.81 3.04 5.62
CA HIS A 172 -13.89 3.80 6.46
C HIS A 172 -12.47 3.60 5.95
N ILE A 173 -11.66 4.65 5.95
CA ILE A 173 -10.22 4.55 5.68
C ILE A 173 -9.49 4.78 6.99
N TYR A 174 -8.72 3.77 7.40
CA TYR A 174 -7.95 3.82 8.64
C TYR A 174 -6.49 4.16 8.33
N LYS A 175 -5.94 5.06 9.13
CA LYS A 175 -4.52 5.37 9.20
C LYS A 175 -3.90 4.57 10.33
N ILE A 176 -2.89 3.78 10.00
CA ILE A 176 -2.21 2.86 10.91
C ILE A 176 -0.75 3.33 11.03
N SER A 177 -0.25 3.46 12.26
CA SER A 177 1.12 3.89 12.54
C SER A 177 1.82 2.86 13.41
N VAL A 178 2.98 2.40 12.95
CA VAL A 178 3.78 1.39 13.64
C VAL A 178 5.20 1.93 13.80
N SER A 179 5.60 2.14 15.04
CA SER A 179 6.91 2.69 15.42
C SER A 179 7.95 1.61 15.69
N GLY A 180 9.22 1.98 15.59
CA GLY A 180 10.35 1.12 16.00
C GLY A 180 10.60 -0.05 15.05
N LEU A 181 10.19 0.07 13.79
CA LEU A 181 10.43 -0.97 12.80
C LEU A 181 11.88 -0.91 12.28
N ASN A 182 12.42 -2.09 12.01
CA ASN A 182 13.69 -2.34 11.36
C ASN A 182 13.45 -3.03 10.02
N ARG A 183 14.20 -2.65 8.99
CA ARG A 183 14.13 -3.21 7.65
C ARG A 183 15.03 -4.44 7.53
N PHE A 184 14.47 -5.52 6.99
CA PHE A 184 15.16 -6.75 6.64
C PHE A 184 15.02 -7.00 5.15
N ASP A 185 16.14 -6.90 4.42
CA ASP A 185 16.16 -7.20 3.00
C ASP A 185 16.39 -8.70 2.77
N GLY A 186 15.55 -9.29 1.92
CA GLY A 186 15.72 -10.67 1.49
C GLY A 186 17.00 -10.84 0.67
N PRO A 187 17.52 -12.07 0.57
CA PRO A 187 18.74 -12.33 -0.19
C PRO A 187 18.52 -11.97 -1.66
N PRO A 188 19.58 -11.52 -2.37
CA PRO A 188 19.46 -11.06 -3.75
C PRO A 188 18.85 -12.14 -4.64
N ALA A 189 17.79 -11.78 -5.34
CA ALA A 189 17.12 -12.69 -6.26
C ALA A 189 17.86 -12.78 -7.59
N ARG A 190 17.89 -13.98 -8.18
CA ARG A 190 18.45 -14.18 -9.53
C ARG A 190 17.60 -13.54 -10.63
N SER A 191 16.34 -13.18 -10.33
CA SER A 191 15.45 -12.46 -11.25
C SER A 191 14.48 -11.55 -10.48
N LYS A 192 13.97 -10.50 -11.14
CA LYS A 192 12.96 -9.59 -10.57
C LYS A 192 11.65 -10.30 -10.21
N LEU A 193 11.32 -11.39 -10.90
CA LEU A 193 10.13 -12.22 -10.66
C LEU A 193 10.23 -13.11 -9.40
N LEU A 194 11.44 -13.28 -8.87
CA LEU A 194 11.74 -14.07 -7.68
C LEU A 194 12.25 -13.19 -6.54
N THR A 195 12.04 -11.87 -6.63
CA THR A 195 12.43 -10.94 -5.58
C THR A 195 11.70 -11.32 -4.31
N LYS A 196 12.48 -11.72 -3.29
CA LYS A 196 11.93 -12.03 -1.98
C LYS A 196 11.37 -10.74 -1.36
N PRO A 197 10.20 -10.82 -0.69
CA PRO A 197 9.61 -9.65 -0.05
C PRO A 197 10.57 -9.03 0.97
N THR A 198 10.58 -7.71 1.12
CA THR A 198 11.22 -7.06 2.27
C THR A 198 10.38 -7.33 3.52
N LEU A 199 11.01 -7.48 4.69
CA LEU A 199 10.28 -7.52 5.96
C LEU A 199 10.60 -6.28 6.78
N TYR A 200 9.62 -5.83 7.56
CA TYR A 200 9.77 -4.78 8.56
C TYR A 200 9.35 -5.36 9.91
N ALA A 201 10.21 -5.28 10.93
CA ALA A 201 9.93 -5.88 12.23
C ALA A 201 10.34 -4.99 13.40
N ASN A 202 9.62 -5.08 14.52
CA ASN A 202 9.89 -4.27 15.73
C ASN A 202 11.08 -4.76 16.58
N SER A 203 11.95 -5.58 16.02
CA SER A 203 13.15 -6.11 16.66
C SER A 203 14.32 -6.08 15.70
N THR A 204 15.54 -6.19 16.23
CA THR A 204 16.77 -6.33 15.43
C THR A 204 16.99 -7.76 14.94
N THR A 205 16.19 -8.73 15.40
CA THR A 205 16.16 -10.10 14.87
C THR A 205 14.73 -10.52 14.54
N LEU A 206 14.56 -11.37 13.52
CA LEU A 206 13.23 -11.85 13.11
C LEU A 206 12.66 -12.87 14.09
N GLU A 207 13.50 -13.62 14.80
CA GLU A 207 13.11 -14.64 15.78
C GLU A 207 12.44 -14.05 17.03
N SER A 208 12.78 -12.80 17.37
CA SER A 208 12.24 -12.08 18.54
C SER A 208 11.16 -11.07 18.18
N ALA A 209 10.85 -10.91 16.89
CA ALA A 209 9.84 -9.98 16.42
C ALA A 209 8.43 -10.38 16.88
N THR A 210 7.70 -9.42 17.43
CA THR A 210 6.28 -9.57 17.78
C THR A 210 5.36 -8.83 16.82
N VAL A 211 5.90 -7.87 16.07
CA VAL A 211 5.25 -7.18 14.97
C VAL A 211 6.09 -7.36 13.72
N VAL A 212 5.45 -7.84 12.64
CA VAL A 212 6.08 -8.02 11.33
C VAL A 212 5.12 -7.51 10.27
N VAL A 213 5.66 -6.71 9.35
CA VAL A 213 4.97 -6.27 8.13
C VAL A 213 5.78 -6.75 6.95
N MET A 214 5.12 -7.45 6.04
CA MET A 214 5.70 -7.84 4.77
C MET A 214 5.53 -6.71 3.75
N GLY A 215 6.62 -6.36 3.11
CA GLY A 215 6.67 -5.37 2.03
C GLY A 215 6.07 -5.90 0.73
N PRO A 216 5.89 -5.02 -0.26
CA PRO A 216 5.23 -5.35 -1.50
C PRO A 216 6.01 -6.40 -2.30
N ILE A 217 5.27 -7.20 -3.06
CA ILE A 217 5.82 -8.02 -4.13
C ILE A 217 5.54 -7.37 -5.46
N GLY A 218 6.59 -7.10 -6.23
CA GLY A 218 6.45 -6.53 -7.56
C GLY A 218 5.96 -5.07 -7.51
N PRO A 219 5.07 -4.65 -8.42
CA PRO A 219 4.68 -3.24 -8.54
C PRO A 219 3.57 -2.80 -7.57
N THR A 220 3.04 -3.71 -6.74
CA THR A 220 1.97 -3.37 -5.81
C THR A 220 2.50 -2.45 -4.69
N GLN A 221 1.60 -1.73 -4.05
CA GLN A 221 1.89 -0.96 -2.83
C GLN A 221 1.26 -1.63 -1.60
N GLU A 222 0.87 -2.90 -1.76
CA GLU A 222 0.26 -3.69 -0.71
C GLU A 222 1.33 -4.11 0.30
N MET A 223 1.00 -3.95 1.57
CA MET A 223 1.82 -4.27 2.73
C MET A 223 0.99 -5.18 3.63
N ASP A 224 1.54 -6.29 4.09
CA ASP A 224 0.75 -7.27 4.85
C ASP A 224 1.22 -7.36 6.30
N PHE A 225 0.31 -7.10 7.23
CA PHE A 225 0.57 -7.26 8.65
C PHE A 225 0.40 -8.72 9.06
N PHE A 226 1.38 -9.28 9.78
CA PHE A 226 1.32 -10.65 10.26
C PHE A 226 0.43 -10.73 11.50
N GLY A 227 -0.72 -11.41 11.38
CA GLY A 227 -1.72 -11.50 12.44
C GLY A 227 -2.63 -10.27 12.51
N ASP A 228 -3.07 -9.94 13.73
CA ASP A 228 -4.00 -8.85 13.98
C ASP A 228 -3.28 -7.49 14.08
N ILE A 229 -3.93 -6.42 13.59
CA ILE A 229 -3.47 -5.05 13.82
C ILE A 229 -4.13 -4.54 15.12
N PRO A 230 -3.37 -4.31 16.20
CA PRO A 230 -3.95 -3.86 17.46
C PRO A 230 -4.49 -2.43 17.34
N MET A 231 -5.51 -2.12 18.14
CA MET A 231 -6.12 -0.78 18.17
C MET A 231 -5.10 0.33 18.45
N SER A 232 -4.05 0.03 19.24
CA SER A 232 -2.97 0.98 19.54
C SER A 232 -2.15 1.42 18.33
N HIS A 233 -2.20 0.69 17.21
CA HIS A 233 -1.58 1.10 15.95
C HIS A 233 -2.53 1.88 15.05
N ILE A 234 -3.84 1.90 15.32
CA ILE A 234 -4.81 2.64 14.53
C ILE A 234 -4.86 4.07 15.08
N VAL A 235 -4.34 5.03 14.32
CA VAL A 235 -4.18 6.43 14.78
C VAL A 235 -5.18 7.40 14.17
N GLY A 236 -5.93 6.97 13.15
CA GLY A 236 -6.96 7.80 12.54
C GLY A 236 -7.99 6.98 11.78
N CYS A 237 -9.18 7.54 11.64
CA CYS A 237 -10.25 7.03 10.78
C CYS A 237 -10.85 8.19 9.99
N ARG A 238 -10.98 8.01 8.67
CA ARG A 238 -11.81 8.85 7.80
C ARG A 238 -13.07 8.08 7.47
N LYS A 239 -14.24 8.63 7.81
CA LYS A 239 -15.52 7.99 7.54
C LYS A 239 -15.90 8.09 6.07
N PRO A 240 -16.82 7.21 5.60
CA PRO A 240 -17.45 7.34 4.29
C PRO A 240 -17.92 8.79 4.02
N GLY A 241 -17.47 9.38 2.92
CA GLY A 241 -17.86 10.74 2.49
C GLY A 241 -17.17 11.90 3.21
N GLU A 242 -16.32 11.66 4.21
CA GLU A 242 -15.53 12.70 4.87
C GLU A 242 -14.16 12.89 4.19
N SER A 243 -13.56 14.08 4.33
CA SER A 243 -12.25 14.40 3.75
C SER A 243 -11.09 14.27 4.76
N GLY A 244 -11.37 14.40 6.06
CA GLY A 244 -10.36 14.41 7.12
C GLY A 244 -10.34 13.13 7.97
N TYR A 245 -9.25 12.92 8.68
CA TYR A 245 -9.15 11.87 9.70
C TYR A 245 -9.57 12.43 11.06
N SER A 246 -10.41 11.68 11.76
CA SER A 246 -10.65 11.85 13.19
C SER A 246 -9.91 10.78 13.98
N SER A 247 -9.87 10.92 15.30
CA SER A 247 -9.55 9.79 16.17
C SER A 247 -10.46 8.60 15.82
N PRO A 248 -9.90 7.38 15.74
CA PRO A 248 -10.67 6.18 15.46
C PRO A 248 -11.59 5.92 16.65
#